data_AF-A0A7S1C3Z9-F1
#
_entry.id   AF-A0A7S1C3Z9-F1
#
_cell.length_a   1.000
_cell.length_b   1.000
_cell.length_c   1.000
_cell.angle_alpha   90.00
_cell.angle_beta   90.00
_cell.angle_gamma   90.00
#
_symmetry.space_group_name_H-M   'P 1'
#
loop_
_entity.id
_entity.type
_entity.pdbx_description
1 polymer ?
#
loop_
_entity_poly.entity_id
_entity_poly.type
_entity_poly.pdbx_seq_one_letter_code
_entity_poly.pdbx_strand_id
1 'polypeptide(L)'
;GAGGGDGGSGAGADADPLVKFEKGIGVLLKNAWMHVEALQTTDLPLLIAHIGGVLGDAAAAAAADGSGSGSALEGLQPAVCLHYLLAFGRHLEAVDESRVMPFMLEQHVLKNAIVHLHRNHGRLPAADVAAGAEGLALLMDSEEYKTHPDAFTEDDETRGALAALRDDFLDKATEDSAVRRKLRPLLDQVDRTKRRMGK
;
A
#
# COMPACT_ATOMS: atom_id res chain seq x y z
N GLY A 1 35.51 10.47 -41.18
CA GLY A 1 34.08 10.65 -41.49
C GLY A 1 33.28 10.20 -40.29
N ALA A 2 32.35 11.05 -39.88
CA ALA A 2 31.31 10.94 -38.85
C ALA A 2 31.13 9.59 -38.12
N GLY A 3 31.12 9.70 -36.78
CA GLY A 3 30.50 8.71 -35.90
C GLY A 3 28.98 8.78 -35.91
N GLY A 4 28.38 7.89 -35.12
CA GLY A 4 26.93 7.86 -34.88
C GLY A 4 26.55 6.58 -34.14
N GLY A 5 26.97 6.48 -32.88
CA GLY A 5 26.36 5.55 -31.94
C GLY A 5 25.04 6.17 -31.49
N ASP A 6 23.93 5.51 -31.79
CA ASP A 6 22.62 5.88 -31.28
C ASP A 6 22.32 5.01 -30.06
N GLY A 7 22.71 5.54 -28.91
CA GLY A 7 22.22 5.11 -27.61
C GLY A 7 21.19 6.10 -27.14
N GLY A 8 19.99 5.64 -26.79
CA GLY A 8 19.01 6.49 -26.11
C GLY A 8 17.56 6.08 -26.27
N SER A 9 17.13 5.00 -25.61
CA SER A 9 15.69 4.74 -25.38
C SER A 9 15.30 4.83 -23.90
N GLY A 10 16.10 5.52 -23.08
CA GLY A 10 15.89 5.63 -21.62
C GLY A 10 15.30 6.96 -21.13
N ALA A 11 15.12 7.96 -21.99
CA ALA A 11 14.65 9.30 -21.60
C ALA A 11 13.21 9.52 -22.08
N GLY A 12 12.21 9.17 -21.26
CA GLY A 12 10.81 9.31 -21.68
C GLY A 12 9.80 9.58 -20.58
N ALA A 13 9.83 8.83 -19.47
CA ALA A 13 8.79 8.94 -18.45
C ALA A 13 9.01 10.10 -17.45
N ASP A 14 10.27 10.34 -17.03
CA ASP A 14 10.60 11.39 -16.06
C ASP A 14 10.64 12.80 -16.66
N ALA A 15 10.42 12.96 -17.97
CA ALA A 15 10.39 14.26 -18.63
C ALA A 15 9.02 14.95 -18.55
N ASP A 16 7.94 14.19 -18.30
CA ASP A 16 6.58 14.72 -18.22
C ASP A 16 6.43 15.65 -16.99
N PRO A 17 6.07 16.93 -17.19
CA PRO A 17 5.82 17.86 -16.09
C PRO A 17 4.79 17.37 -15.08
N LEU A 18 3.77 16.61 -15.52
CA LEU A 18 2.76 16.04 -14.63
C LEU A 18 3.34 14.94 -13.75
N VAL A 19 4.20 14.07 -14.30
CA VAL A 19 4.90 13.03 -13.52
C VAL A 19 5.83 13.67 -12.49
N LYS A 20 6.57 14.73 -12.87
CA LYS A 20 7.41 15.47 -11.93
C LYS A 20 6.59 16.13 -10.83
N PHE A 21 5.46 16.73 -11.19
CA PHE A 21 4.54 17.34 -10.23
C PHE A 21 4.00 16.30 -9.25
N GLU A 22 3.52 15.16 -9.75
CA GLU A 22 2.99 14.05 -8.96
C GLU A 22 4.03 13.52 -7.97
N LYS A 23 5.26 13.27 -8.44
CA LYS A 23 6.36 12.82 -7.59
C LYS A 23 6.70 13.85 -6.51
N GLY A 24 6.78 15.12 -6.90
CA GLY A 24 7.08 16.23 -5.99
C GLY A 24 6.03 16.39 -4.89
N ILE A 25 4.74 16.45 -5.28
CA ILE A 25 3.64 16.59 -4.31
C ILE A 25 3.51 15.34 -3.43
N GLY A 26 3.75 14.15 -3.99
CA GLY A 26 3.73 12.90 -3.23
C GLY A 26 4.75 12.89 -2.09
N VAL A 27 6.00 13.28 -2.36
CA VAL A 27 7.04 13.37 -1.32
C VAL A 27 6.69 14.41 -0.25
N LEU A 28 6.18 15.57 -0.65
CA LEU A 28 5.78 16.63 0.29
C LEU A 28 4.66 16.15 1.22
N LEU A 29 3.59 15.58 0.68
CA LEU A 29 2.44 15.10 1.44
C LEU A 29 2.81 13.93 2.34
N LYS A 30 3.62 12.99 1.84
CA LYS A 30 4.15 11.86 2.62
C LYS A 30 4.86 12.37 3.86
N ASN A 31 5.76 13.34 3.71
CA ASN A 31 6.52 13.88 4.83
C ASN A 31 5.61 14.67 5.79
N ALA A 32 4.64 15.43 5.28
CA ALA A 32 3.71 16.18 6.09
C ALA A 32 2.86 15.27 6.98
N TRP A 33 2.21 14.25 6.41
CA TRP A 33 1.29 13.38 7.15
C TRP A 33 1.97 12.40 8.11
N MET A 34 3.30 12.28 8.09
CA MET A 34 4.01 11.63 9.19
C MET A 34 3.85 12.39 10.52
N HIS A 35 3.42 13.65 10.49
CA HIS A 35 3.07 14.45 11.65
C HIS A 35 1.56 14.46 11.85
N VAL A 36 1.12 14.18 13.09
CA VAL A 36 -0.30 14.06 13.44
C VAL A 36 -1.07 15.36 13.22
N GLU A 37 -0.44 16.51 13.45
CA GLU A 37 -1.05 17.83 13.27
C GLU A 37 -1.45 18.09 11.82
N ALA A 38 -0.64 17.60 10.87
CA ALA A 38 -0.96 17.70 9.45
C ALA A 38 -2.17 16.81 9.09
N LEU A 39 -2.26 15.60 9.64
CA LEU A 39 -3.42 14.74 9.44
C LEU A 39 -4.70 15.35 10.04
N GLN A 40 -4.64 15.89 11.25
CA GLN A 40 -5.80 16.48 11.93
C GLN A 40 -6.39 17.70 11.22
N THR A 41 -5.59 18.39 10.39
CA THR A 41 -6.02 19.54 9.59
C THR A 41 -6.39 19.17 8.15
N THR A 42 -6.18 17.91 7.76
CA THR A 42 -6.51 17.38 6.45
C THR A 42 -7.96 16.92 6.40
N ASP A 43 -8.59 17.04 5.23
CA ASP A 43 -9.85 16.36 4.94
C ASP A 43 -9.61 14.84 4.88
N LEU A 44 -9.79 14.17 6.01
CA LEU A 44 -9.54 12.73 6.14
C LEU A 44 -10.42 11.91 5.20
N PRO A 45 -11.75 12.16 5.07
CA PRO A 45 -12.56 11.47 4.07
C PRO A 45 -12.00 11.56 2.66
N LEU A 46 -11.61 12.75 2.20
CA LEU A 46 -11.06 12.91 0.85
C LEU A 46 -9.74 12.15 0.68
N LEU A 47 -8.86 12.20 1.69
CA LEU A 47 -7.60 11.47 1.66
C LEU A 47 -7.81 9.95 1.63
N ILE A 48 -8.74 9.43 2.44
CA ILE A 48 -9.05 7.99 2.50
C ILE A 48 -9.62 7.51 1.15
N ALA A 49 -10.54 8.28 0.56
CA ALA A 49 -11.08 7.99 -0.77
C ALA A 49 -9.98 8.01 -1.85
N HIS A 50 -9.06 8.98 -1.79
CA HIS A 50 -7.90 9.05 -2.69
C HIS A 50 -7.00 7.82 -2.57
N ILE A 51 -6.64 7.41 -1.35
CA ILE A 51 -5.83 6.20 -1.11
C ILE A 51 -6.53 4.96 -1.67
N GLY A 52 -7.82 4.79 -1.36
CA GLY A 52 -8.63 3.66 -1.83
C GLY A 52 -8.65 3.59 -3.36
N GLY A 53 -8.97 4.71 -4.02
CA GLY A 53 -9.02 4.81 -5.48
C GLY A 53 -7.68 4.51 -6.15
N VAL A 54 -6.61 5.19 -5.74
CA VAL A 54 -5.27 5.03 -6.34
C VAL A 54 -4.77 3.59 -6.23
N LEU A 55 -4.88 2.97 -5.05
CA LEU A 55 -4.41 1.60 -4.84
C LEU A 55 -5.26 0.60 -5.64
N GLY A 56 -6.57 0.82 -5.69
CA GLY A 56 -7.51 0.00 -6.46
C GLY A 56 -7.24 0.06 -7.96
N ASP A 57 -7.09 1.26 -8.52
CA ASP A 57 -6.79 1.47 -9.93
C ASP A 57 -5.44 0.85 -10.32
N ALA A 58 -4.41 1.03 -9.48
CA ALA A 58 -3.10 0.42 -9.72
C ALA A 58 -3.11 -1.12 -9.62
N ALA A 59 -3.93 -1.67 -8.73
CA ALA A 59 -4.14 -3.12 -8.63
C ALA A 59 -4.91 -3.67 -9.84
N ALA A 60 -5.90 -2.94 -10.35
CA ALA A 60 -6.66 -3.32 -11.54
C ALA A 60 -5.80 -3.25 -12.81
N ALA A 61 -5.00 -2.18 -12.97
CA ALA A 61 -4.07 -2.03 -14.08
C ALA A 61 -3.04 -3.18 -14.12
N ALA A 62 -2.48 -3.55 -12.97
CA ALA A 62 -1.53 -4.67 -12.89
C ALA A 62 -2.16 -6.02 -13.29
N ALA A 63 -3.45 -6.23 -13.01
CA ALA A 63 -4.16 -7.43 -13.44
C ALA A 63 -4.37 -7.46 -14.97
N ALA A 64 -4.63 -6.30 -15.58
CA ALA A 64 -4.81 -6.18 -17.02
C ALA A 64 -3.49 -6.37 -17.80
N ASP A 65 -2.37 -5.92 -17.24
CA ASP A 65 -1.06 -5.96 -17.90
C ASP A 65 -0.51 -7.38 -18.10
N GLY A 66 -0.96 -8.38 -17.32
CA GLY A 66 -0.74 -9.84 -17.50
C GLY A 66 0.72 -10.35 -17.54
N SER A 67 1.70 -9.46 -17.70
CA SER A 67 3.10 -9.74 -18.05
C SER A 67 4.06 -9.58 -16.88
N GLY A 68 3.60 -9.00 -15.75
CA GLY A 68 4.44 -8.70 -14.59
C GLY A 68 5.56 -7.68 -14.87
N SER A 69 5.65 -7.13 -16.08
CA SER A 69 6.72 -6.22 -16.53
C SER A 69 6.30 -4.76 -16.59
N GLY A 70 5.30 -4.37 -15.79
CA GLY A 70 4.82 -2.99 -15.74
C GLY A 70 5.90 -2.01 -15.30
N SER A 71 5.74 -0.74 -15.66
CA SER A 71 6.68 0.33 -15.29
C SER A 71 6.89 0.41 -13.76
N ALA A 72 8.10 0.82 -13.35
CA ALA A 72 8.39 1.07 -11.94
C ALA A 72 7.44 2.15 -11.38
N LEU A 73 6.94 1.92 -10.17
CA LEU A 73 5.98 2.82 -9.51
C LEU A 73 6.65 3.84 -8.58
N GLU A 74 7.99 3.83 -8.51
CA GLU A 74 8.76 4.68 -7.60
C GLU A 74 8.39 6.16 -7.73
N GLY A 75 8.00 6.75 -6.61
CA GLY A 75 7.60 8.15 -6.49
C GLY A 75 6.21 8.48 -7.02
N LEU A 76 5.53 7.57 -7.73
CA LEU A 76 4.15 7.78 -8.19
C LEU A 76 3.16 7.54 -7.04
N GLN A 77 1.94 8.06 -7.18
CA GLN A 77 0.90 7.93 -6.14
C GLN A 77 0.68 6.49 -5.68
N PRO A 78 0.66 5.44 -6.54
CA PRO A 78 0.49 4.06 -6.07
C PRO A 78 1.53 3.61 -5.04
N ALA A 79 2.78 4.07 -5.18
CA ALA A 79 3.84 3.78 -4.22
C ALA A 79 3.74 4.69 -2.98
N VAL A 80 3.48 5.98 -3.19
CA VAL A 80 3.46 6.97 -2.11
C VAL A 80 2.24 6.79 -1.20
N CYS A 81 1.09 6.36 -1.72
CA CYS A 81 -0.12 6.11 -0.92
C CYS A 81 0.07 5.03 0.15
N LEU A 82 1.04 4.11 -0.01
CA LEU A 82 1.41 3.16 1.04
C LEU A 82 1.98 3.86 2.29
N HIS A 83 2.66 5.00 2.10
CA HIS A 83 3.14 5.82 3.21
C HIS A 83 2.01 6.64 3.85
N TYR A 84 1.00 7.04 3.07
CA TYR A 84 -0.18 7.69 3.63
C TYR A 84 -0.97 6.69 4.51
N LEU A 85 -1.09 5.45 4.05
CA LEU A 85 -1.67 4.36 4.82
C LEU A 85 -0.90 4.12 6.12
N LEU A 86 0.43 4.09 6.05
CA LEU A 86 1.29 4.00 7.23
C LEU A 86 1.09 5.18 8.20
N ALA A 87 0.97 6.39 7.67
CA ALA A 87 0.70 7.59 8.48
C ALA A 87 -0.62 7.46 9.25
N PHE A 88 -1.69 6.97 8.61
CA PHE A 88 -2.93 6.63 9.29
C PHE A 88 -2.71 5.58 10.37
N GLY A 89 -2.06 4.46 10.05
CA GLY A 89 -1.81 3.40 11.03
C GLY A 89 -1.05 3.88 12.26
N ARG A 90 -0.11 4.81 12.11
CA ARG A 90 0.68 5.37 13.23
C ARG A 90 -0.10 6.36 14.09
N HIS A 91 -1.10 7.04 13.51
CA HIS A 91 -1.82 8.14 14.16
C HIS A 91 -3.30 7.85 14.35
N LEU A 92 -3.74 6.60 14.14
CA LEU A 92 -5.14 6.20 14.05
C LEU A 92 -5.95 6.64 15.27
N GLU A 93 -5.40 6.42 16.48
CA GLU A 93 -6.02 6.86 17.73
C GLU A 93 -6.21 8.39 17.78
N ALA A 94 -5.21 9.14 17.32
CA ALA A 94 -5.21 10.60 17.38
C ALA A 94 -6.10 11.27 16.32
N VAL A 95 -6.49 10.53 15.29
CA VAL A 95 -7.44 10.98 14.24
C VAL A 95 -8.83 10.35 14.40
N ASP A 96 -9.11 9.73 15.55
CA ASP A 96 -10.36 9.04 15.89
C ASP A 96 -10.65 7.82 15.02
N GLU A 97 -10.13 6.66 15.47
CA GLU A 97 -10.33 5.36 14.84
C GLU A 97 -11.79 5.07 14.50
N SER A 98 -12.72 5.41 15.41
CA SER A 98 -14.15 5.10 15.27
C SER A 98 -14.80 5.81 14.08
N ARG A 99 -14.16 6.85 13.56
CA ARG A 99 -14.58 7.57 12.35
C ARG A 99 -13.78 7.14 11.13
N VAL A 100 -12.50 6.86 11.29
CA VAL A 100 -11.59 6.55 10.18
C VAL A 100 -11.77 5.13 9.66
N MET A 101 -11.83 4.13 10.53
CA MET A 101 -11.88 2.73 10.10
C MET A 101 -13.16 2.36 9.34
N PRO A 102 -14.37 2.81 9.76
CA PRO A 102 -15.57 2.59 8.96
C PRO A 102 -15.48 3.22 7.57
N PHE A 103 -14.90 4.41 7.47
CA PHE A 103 -14.73 5.07 6.17
C PHE A 103 -13.67 4.36 5.30
N MET A 104 -12.61 3.82 5.89
CA MET A 104 -11.65 2.96 5.18
C MET A 104 -12.29 1.68 4.65
N LEU A 105 -13.26 1.11 5.37
CA LEU A 105 -14.04 -0.03 4.91
C LEU A 105 -14.90 0.35 3.70
N GLU A 106 -15.65 1.45 3.80
CA GLU A 106 -16.50 1.97 2.71
C GLU A 106 -15.68 2.28 1.44
N GLN A 107 -14.47 2.80 1.59
CA GLN A 107 -13.57 3.12 0.47
C GLN A 107 -12.67 1.93 0.07
N HIS A 108 -12.89 0.74 0.63
CA HIS A 108 -12.15 -0.49 0.34
C HIS A 108 -10.62 -0.37 0.48
N VAL A 109 -10.14 0.48 1.40
CA VAL A 109 -8.72 0.84 1.48
C VAL A 109 -7.83 -0.34 1.83
N LEU A 110 -8.19 -1.12 2.87
CA LEU A 110 -7.39 -2.27 3.29
C LEU A 110 -7.37 -3.34 2.19
N LYS A 111 -8.53 -3.64 1.60
CA LYS A 111 -8.65 -4.53 0.45
C LYS A 111 -7.72 -4.10 -0.69
N ASN A 112 -7.84 -2.85 -1.12
CA ASN A 112 -7.08 -2.34 -2.25
C ASN A 112 -5.59 -2.31 -1.96
N ALA A 113 -5.17 -1.99 -0.72
CA ALA A 113 -3.78 -2.06 -0.30
C ALA A 113 -3.21 -3.48 -0.32
N ILE A 114 -3.96 -4.49 0.17
CA ILE A 114 -3.57 -5.90 0.14
C ILE A 114 -3.37 -6.37 -1.30
N VAL A 115 -4.37 -6.15 -2.16
CA VAL A 115 -4.31 -6.58 -3.57
C VAL A 115 -3.24 -5.82 -4.33
N HIS A 116 -3.07 -4.52 -4.06
CA HIS A 116 -2.02 -3.71 -4.65
C HIS A 116 -0.62 -4.25 -4.30
N LEU A 117 -0.35 -4.51 -3.02
CA LEU A 117 0.94 -5.06 -2.58
C LEU A 117 1.20 -6.42 -3.22
N HIS A 118 0.23 -7.32 -3.22
CA HIS A 118 0.37 -8.62 -3.87
C HIS A 118 0.75 -8.48 -5.36
N ARG A 119 0.03 -7.64 -6.11
CA ARG A 119 0.23 -7.48 -7.56
C ARG A 119 1.43 -6.64 -7.97
N ASN A 120 1.80 -5.65 -7.16
CA ASN A 120 2.77 -4.63 -7.54
C ASN A 120 4.06 -4.65 -6.70
N HIS A 121 4.24 -5.54 -5.72
CA HIS A 121 5.45 -5.56 -4.89
C HIS A 121 6.76 -5.60 -5.71
N GLY A 122 6.78 -6.29 -6.86
CA GLY A 122 7.95 -6.33 -7.76
C GLY A 122 8.24 -5.02 -8.51
N ARG A 123 7.29 -4.09 -8.57
CA ARG A 123 7.39 -2.76 -9.21
C ARG A 123 7.58 -1.63 -8.20
N LEU A 124 7.52 -1.96 -6.90
CA LEU A 124 7.64 -1.03 -5.79
C LEU A 124 9.05 -1.09 -5.20
N PRO A 125 9.63 0.05 -4.79
CA PRO A 125 10.79 0.06 -3.93
C PRO A 125 10.54 -0.75 -2.64
N ALA A 126 11.56 -1.45 -2.15
CA ALA A 126 11.44 -2.26 -0.93
C ALA A 126 10.99 -1.45 0.29
N ALA A 127 11.37 -0.18 0.37
CA ALA A 127 10.94 0.74 1.42
C ALA A 127 9.43 1.04 1.37
N ASP A 128 8.85 1.09 0.16
CA ASP A 128 7.43 1.36 -0.04
C ASP A 128 6.60 0.11 0.28
N VAL A 129 7.09 -1.08 -0.11
CA VAL A 129 6.51 -2.37 0.31
C VAL A 129 6.51 -2.50 1.83
N ALA A 130 7.65 -2.18 2.48
CA ALA A 130 7.76 -2.22 3.93
C ALA A 130 6.79 -1.23 4.61
N ALA A 131 6.62 -0.03 4.06
CA ALA A 131 5.67 0.95 4.58
C ALA A 131 4.23 0.46 4.46
N GLY A 132 3.86 -0.11 3.30
CA GLY A 132 2.54 -0.71 3.09
C GLY A 132 2.26 -1.86 4.06
N ALA A 133 3.23 -2.75 4.26
CA ALA A 133 3.12 -3.86 5.20
C ALA A 133 2.99 -3.40 6.66
N GLU A 134 3.78 -2.40 7.08
CA GLU A 134 3.67 -1.81 8.42
C GLU A 134 2.33 -1.08 8.60
N GLY A 135 1.86 -0.35 7.59
CA GLY A 135 0.55 0.31 7.61
C GLY A 135 -0.59 -0.68 7.75
N LEU A 136 -0.59 -1.77 6.97
CA LEU A 136 -1.56 -2.85 7.12
C LEU A 136 -1.48 -3.49 8.50
N ALA A 137 -0.29 -3.78 9.01
CA ALA A 137 -0.14 -4.37 10.34
C ALA A 137 -0.75 -3.48 11.43
N LEU A 138 -0.53 -2.16 11.38
CA LEU A 138 -1.10 -1.22 12.36
C LEU A 138 -2.62 -1.12 12.24
N LEU A 139 -3.17 -1.04 11.02
CA LEU A 139 -4.62 -0.99 10.81
C LEU A 139 -5.31 -2.30 11.17
N MET A 140 -4.65 -3.44 10.96
CA MET A 140 -5.16 -4.75 11.39
C MET A 140 -5.08 -4.97 12.91
N ASP A 141 -4.28 -4.16 13.60
CA ASP A 141 -4.21 -4.13 15.06
C ASP A 141 -5.22 -3.15 15.68
N SER A 142 -6.03 -2.47 14.87
CA SER A 142 -7.07 -1.57 15.36
C SER A 142 -8.22 -2.35 16.00
N GLU A 143 -8.95 -1.71 16.91
CA GLU A 143 -10.12 -2.30 17.59
C GLU A 143 -11.26 -2.61 16.61
N GLU A 144 -11.54 -1.71 15.68
CA GLU A 144 -12.56 -1.90 14.64
C GLU A 144 -12.23 -3.13 13.77
N TYR A 145 -10.99 -3.24 13.31
CA TYR A 145 -10.57 -4.41 12.51
C TYR A 145 -10.60 -5.70 13.32
N LYS A 146 -10.11 -5.69 14.57
CA LYS A 146 -10.13 -6.88 15.45
C LYS A 146 -11.55 -7.37 15.72
N THR A 147 -12.51 -6.45 15.82
CA THR A 147 -13.92 -6.75 16.04
C THR A 147 -14.57 -7.32 14.79
N HIS A 148 -14.27 -6.76 13.61
CA HIS A 148 -14.92 -7.11 12.34
C HIS A 148 -13.95 -7.43 11.19
N PRO A 149 -13.00 -8.37 11.35
CA PRO A 149 -11.93 -8.59 10.37
C PRO A 149 -12.44 -9.12 9.03
N ASP A 150 -13.55 -9.86 9.07
CA ASP A 150 -14.16 -10.47 7.90
C ASP A 150 -14.82 -9.42 7.00
N ALA A 151 -15.20 -8.25 7.54
CA ALA A 151 -15.75 -7.15 6.74
C ALA A 151 -14.69 -6.53 5.82
N PHE A 152 -13.43 -6.47 6.27
CA PHE A 152 -12.33 -5.90 5.48
C PHE A 152 -11.69 -6.89 4.49
N THR A 153 -12.01 -8.18 4.60
CA THR A 153 -11.39 -9.28 3.83
C THR A 153 -12.44 -10.30 3.35
N GLU A 154 -13.60 -9.81 2.92
CA GLU A 154 -14.76 -10.65 2.63
C GLU A 154 -14.68 -11.44 1.33
N ASP A 155 -13.97 -10.93 0.33
CA ASP A 155 -13.89 -11.56 -1.00
C ASP A 155 -12.65 -12.46 -1.17
N ASP A 156 -12.81 -13.45 -2.05
CA ASP A 156 -11.79 -14.47 -2.30
C ASP A 156 -10.51 -13.92 -2.94
N GLU A 157 -10.63 -12.83 -3.71
CA GLU A 157 -9.47 -12.14 -4.28
C GLU A 157 -8.59 -11.54 -3.18
N THR A 158 -9.20 -10.82 -2.24
CA THR A 158 -8.51 -10.19 -1.11
C THR A 158 -7.89 -11.25 -0.20
N ARG A 159 -8.61 -12.34 0.09
CA ARG A 159 -8.09 -13.45 0.89
C ARG A 159 -6.92 -14.16 0.21
N GLY A 160 -7.03 -14.40 -1.10
CA GLY A 160 -5.97 -14.99 -1.90
C GLY A 160 -4.72 -14.12 -1.91
N ALA A 161 -4.90 -12.81 -2.15
CA ALA A 161 -3.81 -11.84 -2.10
C ALA A 161 -3.17 -11.77 -0.71
N LEU A 162 -3.96 -11.71 0.36
CA LEU A 162 -3.46 -11.70 1.73
C LEU A 162 -2.64 -12.95 2.05
N ALA A 163 -3.14 -14.13 1.67
CA ALA A 163 -2.41 -15.38 1.86
C ALA A 163 -1.08 -15.41 1.08
N ALA A 164 -1.04 -14.83 -0.12
CA ALA A 164 0.14 -14.78 -0.98
C ALA A 164 1.24 -13.84 -0.44
N LEU A 165 0.89 -12.77 0.30
CA LEU A 165 1.89 -11.82 0.85
C LEU A 165 3.00 -12.50 1.66
N ARG A 166 2.68 -13.64 2.29
CA ARG A 166 3.63 -14.50 3.00
C ARG A 166 4.84 -14.82 2.12
N ASP A 167 4.53 -15.38 0.95
CA ASP A 167 5.49 -15.97 0.03
C ASP A 167 6.08 -14.89 -0.88
N ASP A 168 5.32 -13.82 -1.15
CA ASP A 168 5.74 -12.67 -1.96
C ASP A 168 6.93 -11.92 -1.34
N PHE A 169 6.80 -11.50 -0.07
CA PHE A 169 7.85 -10.69 0.58
C PHE A 169 7.95 -10.83 2.10
N LEU A 170 6.89 -11.26 2.80
CA LEU A 170 6.89 -11.26 4.28
C LEU A 170 7.86 -12.28 4.88
N ASP A 171 7.99 -13.48 4.32
CA ASP A 171 8.91 -14.49 4.85
C ASP A 171 10.36 -13.97 4.86
N LYS A 172 10.79 -13.32 3.77
CA LYS A 172 12.11 -12.67 3.69
C LYS A 172 12.23 -11.47 4.62
N ALA A 173 11.23 -10.59 4.64
CA ALA A 173 11.26 -9.39 5.48
C ALA A 173 11.33 -9.72 6.99
N THR A 174 10.73 -10.83 7.40
CA THR A 174 10.60 -11.21 8.81
C THR A 174 11.75 -12.09 9.31
N GLU A 175 12.76 -12.38 8.49
CA GLU A 175 14.05 -12.91 8.97
C GLU A 175 14.64 -12.02 10.08
N ASP A 176 14.43 -10.71 9.98
CA ASP A 176 14.70 -9.75 11.05
C ASP A 176 13.62 -9.86 12.16
N SER A 177 14.06 -10.10 13.40
CA SER A 177 13.18 -10.28 14.55
C SER A 177 12.42 -9.02 14.96
N ALA A 178 13.00 -7.83 14.77
CA ALA A 178 12.35 -6.56 15.06
C ALA A 178 11.27 -6.27 14.02
N VAL A 179 11.54 -6.54 12.74
CA VAL A 179 10.53 -6.44 11.66
C VAL A 179 9.39 -7.44 11.91
N ARG A 180 9.71 -8.69 12.23
CA ARG A 180 8.71 -9.72 12.56
C ARG A 180 7.79 -9.30 13.70
N ARG A 181 8.33 -8.64 14.74
CA ARG A 181 7.53 -8.13 15.86
C ARG A 181 6.57 -7.04 15.40
N LYS A 182 7.03 -6.10 14.56
CA LYS A 182 6.18 -5.02 14.03
C LYS A 182 5.06 -5.55 13.13
N LEU A 183 5.35 -6.55 12.30
CA LEU A 183 4.39 -7.11 11.34
C LEU A 183 3.51 -8.22 11.94
N ARG A 184 3.59 -8.48 13.25
CA ARG A 184 2.85 -9.57 13.90
C ARG A 184 1.35 -9.55 13.61
N PRO A 185 0.63 -8.42 13.70
CA PRO A 185 -0.81 -8.39 13.42
C PRO A 185 -1.13 -8.84 11.99
N LEU A 186 -0.35 -8.38 11.00
CA LEU A 186 -0.50 -8.80 9.60
C LEU A 186 -0.21 -10.30 9.44
N LEU A 187 0.88 -10.81 10.02
CA LEU A 187 1.24 -12.23 9.97
C LEU A 187 0.15 -13.13 10.56
N ASP A 188 -0.45 -12.72 11.67
CA ASP A 188 -1.52 -13.47 12.33
C ASP A 188 -2.78 -13.52 11.44
N GLN A 189 -3.08 -12.44 10.70
CA GLN A 189 -4.19 -12.43 9.72
C GLN A 189 -3.89 -13.28 8.49
N VAL A 190 -2.66 -13.27 7.98
CA VAL A 190 -2.22 -14.15 6.90
C VAL A 190 -2.39 -15.62 7.29
N ASP A 191 -1.91 -16.00 8.48
CA ASP A 191 -2.02 -17.36 9.00
C ASP A 191 -3.48 -17.78 9.23
N ARG A 192 -4.31 -16.88 9.77
CA ARG A 192 -5.77 -17.09 9.91
C ARG A 192 -6.43 -17.35 8.55
N THR A 193 -6.04 -16.58 7.54
CA THR A 193 -6.60 -16.66 6.18
C THR A 193 -6.20 -17.97 5.50
N LYS A 194 -4.91 -18.34 5.53
CA LYS A 194 -4.42 -19.62 5.01
C LYS A 194 -5.15 -20.81 5.64
N ARG A 195 -5.39 -20.79 6.97
CA ARG A 195 -6.16 -21.85 7.66
C ARG A 195 -7.62 -21.95 7.24
N ARG A 196 -8.24 -20.83 6.85
CA ARG A 196 -9.62 -20.80 6.35
C ARG A 196 -9.72 -21.31 4.91
N MET A 197 -8.76 -20.98 4.06
CA MET A 197 -8.74 -21.41 2.65
C MET A 197 -8.32 -22.88 2.45
N GLY A 198 -7.57 -23.46 3.40
CA GLY A 198 -7.19 -24.87 3.39
C GLY A 198 -8.25 -25.83 3.94
N LYS A 199 -9.44 -25.32 4.31
CA LYS A 199 -10.63 -26.10 4.65
C LYS A 199 -11.62 -26.03 3.51
#